data_AF-A0A7Y2HYE7-F1
#
_entry.id   AF-A0A7Y2HYE7-F1
#
_cell.length_a   1.000
_cell.length_b   1.000
_cell.length_c   1.000
_cell.angle_alpha   90.00
_cell.angle_beta   90.00
_cell.angle_gamma   90.00
#
_symmetry.space_group_name_H-M   'P 1'
#
loop_
_entity.id
_entity.type
_entity.pdbx_description
1 polymer ?
#
loop_
_entity_poly.entity_id
_entity_poly.type
_entity_poly.pdbx_seq_one_letter_code
_entity_poly.pdbx_strand_id
1 'polypeptide(L)'
;MNTMRILGLLAVCTAASTMLTSVASAQAQDPVSEQVPEIPATPVAVTELVYARPFTLERPETYWYRVERPQYGEGVLLVVKVDPSIATGLLVARQRPMPIAYVGDQVAQVVNHGDVSGTVILMVPTPLDRLDLTKQAIWFGTPDIAERVDARMIAGERQRATDAGIKPFARAAVDAALAIGGPRVDAPDVMGLLRGEVLDLLKRYAPTQTLRIESLERQ
;
A
#
# COMPACT_ATOMS: atom_id res chain seq x y z
N MET A 1 -38.91 -38.02 59.73
CA MET A 1 -38.03 -38.59 58.69
C MET A 1 -36.60 -38.28 59.08
N ASN A 2 -36.01 -39.13 59.93
CA ASN A 2 -35.09 -40.22 59.58
C ASN A 2 -33.65 -39.74 59.35
N THR A 3 -32.93 -39.74 60.47
CA THR A 3 -31.53 -40.16 60.62
C THR A 3 -31.10 -41.26 59.65
N MET A 4 -29.93 -41.13 59.02
CA MET A 4 -28.95 -42.22 58.97
C MET A 4 -27.53 -41.72 58.68
N ARG A 5 -26.66 -41.88 59.69
CA ARG A 5 -25.20 -41.91 59.60
C ARG A 5 -24.79 -43.27 59.05
N ILE A 6 -23.84 -43.35 58.12
CA ILE A 6 -22.93 -44.50 58.00
C ILE A 6 -21.51 -44.00 57.71
N LEU A 7 -20.62 -44.33 58.65
CA LEU A 7 -19.17 -44.35 58.59
C LEU A 7 -18.71 -45.55 57.73
N GLY A 8 -17.64 -45.40 56.96
CA GLY A 8 -16.85 -46.51 56.37
C GLY A 8 -15.57 -45.95 55.77
N LEU A 9 -14.48 -45.87 56.53
CA LEU A 9 -13.38 -46.84 56.68
C LEU A 9 -12.35 -46.82 55.53
N LEU A 10 -11.10 -46.58 55.96
CA LEU A 10 -9.80 -46.56 55.28
C LEU A 10 -9.61 -47.49 54.07
N ALA A 11 -8.89 -46.99 53.08
CA ALA A 11 -7.77 -47.70 52.48
C ALA A 11 -6.69 -46.70 52.03
N VAL A 12 -5.55 -46.74 52.71
CA VAL A 12 -4.31 -46.06 52.33
C VAL A 12 -3.61 -46.94 51.31
N CYS A 13 -3.41 -46.45 50.08
CA CYS A 13 -2.48 -47.02 49.12
C CYS A 13 -1.40 -45.98 48.80
N THR A 14 -0.27 -46.11 49.48
CA THR A 14 0.99 -45.45 49.19
C THR A 14 1.60 -46.10 47.95
N ALA A 15 1.55 -45.39 46.81
CA ALA A 15 2.34 -45.73 45.62
C ALA A 15 3.28 -44.55 45.33
N ALA A 16 4.52 -44.68 45.79
CA ALA A 16 5.60 -43.76 45.45
C ALA A 16 6.02 -43.99 43.99
N SER A 17 5.50 -43.15 43.09
CA SER A 17 5.98 -43.08 41.71
C SER A 17 6.93 -41.91 41.58
N THR A 18 8.23 -42.18 41.54
CA THR A 18 9.27 -41.24 41.14
C THR A 18 9.15 -40.98 39.63
N MET A 19 8.29 -40.03 39.27
CA MET A 19 8.27 -39.47 37.92
C MET A 19 9.51 -38.60 37.73
N LEU A 20 10.45 -39.08 36.91
CA LEU A 20 11.51 -38.27 36.33
C LEU A 20 10.88 -37.20 35.44
N THR A 21 10.66 -36.01 36.00
CA THR A 21 10.26 -34.82 35.25
C THR A 21 11.46 -34.36 34.41
N SER A 22 11.48 -34.78 33.14
CA SER A 22 12.27 -34.10 32.12
C SER A 22 11.71 -32.68 31.99
N VAL A 23 12.35 -31.73 32.67
CA VAL A 23 12.16 -30.30 32.42
C VAL A 23 12.72 -30.02 31.04
N ALA A 24 11.88 -30.14 30.02
CA ALA A 24 12.12 -29.54 28.73
C ALA A 24 12.25 -28.03 28.97
N SER A 25 13.49 -27.54 29.02
CA SER A 25 13.77 -26.12 28.98
C SER A 25 13.21 -25.60 27.66
N ALA A 26 12.00 -25.05 27.71
CA ALA A 26 11.49 -24.17 26.68
C ALA A 26 12.47 -23.00 26.60
N GLN A 27 13.44 -23.08 25.68
CA GLN A 27 14.20 -21.92 25.28
C GLN A 27 13.16 -20.92 24.82
N ALA A 28 12.94 -19.89 25.66
CA ALA A 28 12.22 -18.71 25.24
C ALA A 28 12.98 -18.21 24.01
N GLN A 29 12.43 -18.50 22.83
CA GLN A 29 12.86 -17.84 21.62
C GLN A 29 12.61 -16.38 21.91
N ASP A 30 13.69 -15.59 21.97
CA ASP A 30 13.59 -14.14 22.03
C ASP A 30 12.55 -13.75 20.99
N PRO A 31 11.50 -12.99 21.37
CA PRO A 31 10.50 -12.58 20.41
C PRO A 31 11.27 -11.91 19.28
N VAL A 32 11.20 -12.51 18.07
CA VAL A 32 11.81 -11.94 16.87
C VAL A 32 11.36 -10.50 16.88
N SER A 33 12.28 -9.59 17.20
CA SER A 33 11.98 -8.18 17.23
C SER A 33 11.59 -7.87 15.81
N GLU A 34 10.29 -7.71 15.57
CA GLU A 34 9.74 -7.44 14.26
C GLU A 34 10.22 -6.04 13.90
N GLN A 35 11.42 -5.99 13.31
CA GLN A 35 12.10 -4.75 13.00
C GLN A 35 11.24 -4.04 11.97
N VAL A 36 10.53 -3.00 12.43
CA VAL A 36 9.77 -2.12 11.56
C VAL A 36 10.76 -1.57 10.53
N PRO A 37 10.55 -1.83 9.22
CA PRO A 37 11.51 -1.46 8.19
C PRO A 37 11.81 0.04 8.26
N GLU A 38 13.01 0.49 7.94
CA GLU A 38 13.30 1.93 7.97
C GLU A 38 12.55 2.67 6.85
N ILE A 39 12.24 3.95 7.09
CA ILE A 39 11.70 4.83 6.03
C ILE A 39 12.89 5.25 5.16
N PRO A 40 12.85 5.05 3.83
CA PRO A 40 13.95 5.42 2.97
C PRO A 40 14.19 6.93 2.95
N ALA A 41 15.42 7.33 2.68
CA ALA A 41 15.74 8.72 2.39
C ALA A 41 14.97 9.19 1.14
N THR A 42 14.38 10.37 1.21
CA THR A 42 13.53 10.95 0.15
C THR A 42 14.22 12.18 -0.46
N PRO A 43 13.98 12.50 -1.74
CA PRO A 43 13.02 11.86 -2.64
C PRO A 43 13.51 10.52 -3.22
N VAL A 44 12.59 9.59 -3.44
CA VAL A 44 12.85 8.27 -4.05
C VAL A 44 12.27 8.24 -5.46
N ALA A 45 13.10 7.90 -6.44
CA ALA A 45 12.67 7.74 -7.82
C ALA A 45 11.89 6.44 -8.04
N VAL A 46 10.92 6.51 -8.94
CA VAL A 46 10.33 5.33 -9.56
C VAL A 46 11.28 4.82 -10.65
N THR A 47 11.53 3.50 -10.69
CA THR A 47 12.50 2.88 -11.60
C THR A 47 11.88 2.49 -12.94
N GLU A 48 10.58 2.20 -12.97
CA GLU A 48 9.89 1.77 -14.20
C GLU A 48 8.42 2.23 -14.21
N LEU A 49 7.93 2.61 -15.39
CA LEU A 49 6.51 2.82 -15.68
C LEU A 49 6.01 1.62 -16.51
N VAL A 50 5.22 0.75 -15.89
CA VAL A 50 4.79 -0.53 -16.48
C VAL A 50 3.45 -0.41 -17.19
N TYR A 51 2.56 0.41 -16.64
CA TYR A 51 1.17 0.51 -17.06
C TYR A 51 0.68 1.94 -16.89
N ALA A 52 -0.10 2.44 -17.85
CA ALA A 52 -0.83 3.69 -17.73
C ALA A 52 -2.18 3.58 -18.44
N ARG A 53 -3.28 3.82 -17.72
CA ARG A 53 -4.63 3.83 -18.31
C ARG A 53 -5.45 5.02 -17.81
N PRO A 54 -5.95 5.88 -18.71
CA PRO A 54 -6.87 6.94 -18.32
C PRO A 54 -8.19 6.37 -17.80
N PHE A 55 -8.84 7.10 -16.89
CA PHE A 55 -10.18 6.76 -16.43
C PHE A 55 -11.10 7.98 -16.34
N THR A 56 -12.38 7.70 -16.32
CA THR A 56 -13.51 8.63 -16.15
C THR A 56 -14.47 8.07 -15.10
N LEU A 57 -15.04 8.95 -14.29
CA LEU A 57 -16.04 8.65 -13.28
C LEU A 57 -17.34 9.33 -13.65
N GLU A 58 -18.44 8.58 -13.71
CA GLU A 58 -19.78 9.15 -13.91
C GLU A 58 -20.17 10.06 -12.74
N ARG A 59 -19.78 9.68 -11.52
CA ARG A 59 -19.91 10.49 -10.31
C ARG A 59 -18.54 10.99 -9.87
N PRO A 60 -18.26 12.30 -10.01
CA PRO A 60 -17.04 12.90 -9.49
C PRO A 60 -16.89 12.68 -7.98
N GLU A 61 -15.66 12.48 -7.53
CA GLU A 61 -15.31 12.24 -6.13
C GLU A 61 -14.50 13.39 -5.55
N THR A 62 -14.54 13.57 -4.23
CA THR A 62 -13.68 14.53 -3.55
C THR A 62 -12.30 13.90 -3.34
N TYR A 63 -11.24 14.56 -3.82
CA TYR A 63 -9.87 14.09 -3.60
C TYR A 63 -9.36 14.52 -2.23
N TRP A 64 -9.34 13.60 -1.28
CA TRP A 64 -9.00 13.90 0.12
C TRP A 64 -7.51 14.09 0.39
N TYR A 65 -6.62 13.62 -0.49
CA TYR A 65 -5.15 13.65 -0.30
C TYR A 65 -4.53 15.01 -0.66
N ARG A 66 -5.30 16.08 -0.45
CA ARG A 66 -4.89 17.47 -0.62
C ARG A 66 -5.74 18.36 0.29
N VAL A 67 -5.12 19.43 0.80
CA VAL A 67 -5.81 20.44 1.62
C VAL A 67 -6.98 21.07 0.87
N GLU A 68 -6.81 21.33 -0.43
CA GLU A 68 -7.82 22.01 -1.24
C GLU A 68 -9.04 21.14 -1.55
N ARG A 69 -8.94 19.82 -1.35
CA ARG A 69 -10.00 18.83 -1.60
C ARG A 69 -10.70 19.01 -2.96
N PRO A 70 -9.95 19.06 -4.08
CA PRO A 70 -10.56 19.26 -5.39
C PRO A 70 -11.48 18.09 -5.75
N GLN A 71 -12.54 18.37 -6.50
CA GLN A 71 -13.33 17.31 -7.13
C GLN A 71 -12.62 16.80 -8.39
N TYR A 72 -12.73 15.50 -8.66
CA TYR A 72 -12.22 14.89 -9.88
C TYR A 72 -13.22 13.89 -10.44
N GLY A 73 -13.42 13.93 -11.75
CA GLY A 73 -14.16 12.92 -12.51
C GLY A 73 -13.29 12.22 -13.55
N GLU A 74 -12.00 12.56 -13.64
CA GLU A 74 -11.06 11.96 -14.59
C GLU A 74 -9.69 11.80 -13.93
N GLY A 75 -8.92 10.85 -14.42
CA GLY A 75 -7.56 10.61 -13.96
C GLY A 75 -6.80 9.57 -14.76
N VAL A 76 -5.69 9.09 -14.20
CA VAL A 76 -4.88 8.01 -14.77
C VAL A 76 -4.53 7.01 -13.68
N LEU A 77 -4.74 5.72 -13.98
CA LEU A 77 -4.19 4.61 -13.21
C LEU A 77 -2.80 4.28 -13.73
N LEU A 78 -1.84 4.17 -12.82
CA LEU A 78 -0.46 3.81 -13.14
C LEU A 78 -0.05 2.55 -12.38
N VAL A 79 0.74 1.69 -13.02
CA VAL A 79 1.52 0.67 -12.31
C VAL A 79 2.99 1.00 -12.52
N VAL A 80 3.70 1.13 -11.42
CA VAL A 80 5.09 1.55 -11.40
C VAL A 80 5.95 0.59 -10.57
N LYS A 81 7.26 0.57 -10.85
CA LYS A 81 8.24 -0.15 -10.04
C LYS A 81 9.09 0.80 -9.21
N VAL A 82 9.42 0.37 -8.01
CA VAL A 82 10.44 0.97 -7.15
C VAL A 82 11.50 -0.07 -6.85
N ASP A 83 12.65 0.36 -6.32
CA ASP A 83 13.66 -0.57 -5.82
C ASP A 83 13.04 -1.46 -4.70
N PRO A 84 13.04 -2.80 -4.86
CA PRO A 84 12.46 -3.71 -3.87
C PRO A 84 13.10 -3.59 -2.49
N SER A 85 14.38 -3.18 -2.40
CA SER A 85 15.09 -3.03 -1.12
C SER A 85 14.50 -1.93 -0.23
N ILE A 86 13.80 -0.95 -0.81
CA ILE A 86 13.15 0.15 -0.10
C ILE A 86 11.62 0.09 -0.17
N ALA A 87 11.05 -0.78 -1.00
CA ALA A 87 9.60 -0.93 -1.18
C ALA A 87 8.85 -1.15 0.14
N THR A 88 9.43 -1.95 1.03
CA THR A 88 8.86 -2.22 2.36
C THR A 88 8.72 -0.96 3.21
N GLY A 89 9.67 -0.02 3.10
CA GLY A 89 9.61 1.28 3.78
C GLY A 89 8.61 2.26 3.15
N LEU A 90 8.24 2.06 1.88
CA LEU A 90 7.26 2.88 1.16
C LEU A 90 5.82 2.39 1.33
N LEU A 91 5.60 1.06 1.39
CA LEU A 91 4.26 0.48 1.20
C LEU A 91 3.67 -0.17 2.45
N VAL A 92 4.47 -0.52 3.47
CA VAL A 92 3.94 -1.10 4.71
C VAL A 92 3.29 0.00 5.54
N ALA A 93 1.99 -0.18 5.87
CA ALA A 93 1.21 0.78 6.64
C ALA A 93 1.77 0.97 8.07
N ARG A 94 1.71 2.21 8.58
CA ARG A 94 2.29 2.60 9.88
C ARG A 94 1.44 3.64 10.58
N GLN A 95 1.62 3.76 11.89
CA GLN A 95 1.05 4.84 12.70
C GLN A 95 1.89 6.13 12.66
N ARG A 96 2.62 6.36 11.57
CA ARG A 96 3.52 7.51 11.37
C ARG A 96 3.41 8.02 9.94
N PRO A 97 3.84 9.27 9.67
CA PRO A 97 3.95 9.80 8.32
C PRO A 97 4.63 8.83 7.36
N MET A 98 4.09 8.73 6.15
CA MET A 98 4.57 7.85 5.08
C MET A 98 5.02 8.68 3.89
N PRO A 99 6.05 8.24 3.14
CA PRO A 99 6.43 8.88 1.89
C PRO A 99 5.23 9.07 0.96
N ILE A 100 5.04 10.29 0.47
CA ILE A 100 3.90 10.66 -0.36
C ILE A 100 4.28 10.46 -1.83
N ALA A 101 3.43 9.77 -2.59
CA ALA A 101 3.63 9.63 -4.03
C ALA A 101 3.21 10.92 -4.76
N TYR A 102 4.09 11.44 -5.60
CA TYR A 102 3.87 12.60 -6.44
C TYR A 102 4.00 12.23 -7.93
N VAL A 103 3.15 12.84 -8.75
CA VAL A 103 3.23 12.80 -10.22
C VAL A 103 3.06 14.22 -10.71
N GLY A 104 4.14 14.84 -11.19
CA GLY A 104 4.09 16.23 -11.63
C GLY A 104 3.70 17.21 -10.52
N ASP A 105 2.49 17.78 -10.57
CA ASP A 105 1.89 18.74 -9.60
C ASP A 105 0.80 18.10 -8.75
N GLN A 106 0.71 16.78 -8.76
CA GLN A 106 -0.36 16.09 -8.10
C GLN A 106 0.17 15.06 -7.12
N VAL A 107 -0.48 14.99 -5.96
CA VAL A 107 -0.35 13.85 -5.04
C VAL A 107 -1.11 12.70 -5.66
N ALA A 108 -0.48 11.54 -5.79
CA ALA A 108 -1.11 10.31 -6.23
C ALA A 108 -1.56 9.47 -5.02
N GLN A 109 -2.69 8.79 -5.16
CA GLN A 109 -3.14 7.82 -4.17
C GLN A 109 -2.46 6.48 -4.45
N VAL A 110 -1.74 5.96 -3.45
CA VAL A 110 -1.21 4.59 -3.46
C VAL A 110 -2.36 3.63 -3.13
N VAL A 111 -2.59 2.63 -3.98
CA VAL A 111 -3.80 1.78 -3.90
C VAL A 111 -3.53 0.41 -3.27
N ASN A 112 -2.30 -0.09 -3.39
CA ASN A 112 -1.83 -1.33 -2.77
C ASN A 112 -0.85 -1.03 -1.62
N HIS A 113 -0.88 -1.84 -0.56
CA HIS A 113 -0.07 -1.64 0.64
C HIS A 113 0.55 -2.96 1.10
N GLY A 114 1.79 -2.92 1.56
CA GLY A 114 2.49 -4.08 2.11
C GLY A 114 3.02 -5.06 1.07
N ASP A 115 3.12 -4.67 -0.20
CA ASP A 115 3.78 -5.49 -1.21
C ASP A 115 5.29 -5.24 -1.20
N VAL A 116 6.08 -6.28 -0.97
CA VAL A 116 7.55 -6.20 -1.02
C VAL A 116 8.10 -6.40 -2.44
N SER A 117 7.23 -6.66 -3.43
CA SER A 117 7.64 -6.88 -4.83
C SER A 117 8.22 -5.64 -5.51
N GLY A 118 8.10 -4.45 -4.89
CA GLY A 118 8.44 -3.18 -5.51
C GLY A 118 7.40 -2.70 -6.52
N THR A 119 6.22 -3.31 -6.58
CA THR A 119 5.12 -2.85 -7.45
C THR A 119 4.21 -1.89 -6.72
N VAL A 120 3.93 -0.73 -7.32
CA VAL A 120 2.98 0.24 -6.79
C VAL A 120 1.93 0.57 -7.83
N ILE A 121 0.67 0.51 -7.41
CA ILE A 121 -0.49 0.95 -8.18
C ILE A 121 -0.85 2.34 -7.66
N LEU A 122 -0.82 3.32 -8.57
CA LEU A 122 -1.14 4.71 -8.28
C LEU A 122 -2.42 5.12 -8.99
N MET A 123 -3.26 5.90 -8.29
CA MET A 123 -4.38 6.62 -8.89
C MET A 123 -4.05 8.12 -8.86
N VAL A 124 -3.98 8.74 -10.04
CA VAL A 124 -3.68 10.16 -10.18
C VAL A 124 -4.94 10.89 -10.61
N PRO A 125 -5.50 11.80 -9.81
CA PRO A 125 -6.73 12.55 -10.14
C PRO A 125 -6.40 13.73 -11.07
N THR A 126 -5.72 13.45 -12.18
CA THR A 126 -5.39 14.42 -13.23
C THR A 126 -5.52 13.71 -14.58
N PRO A 127 -6.36 14.22 -15.49
CA PRO A 127 -6.53 13.60 -16.80
C PRO A 127 -5.24 13.68 -17.63
N LEU A 128 -5.10 12.75 -18.58
CA LEU A 128 -3.87 12.58 -19.36
C LEU A 128 -3.51 13.81 -20.22
N ASP A 129 -4.49 14.63 -20.61
CA ASP A 129 -4.25 15.89 -21.35
C ASP A 129 -3.54 16.96 -20.50
N ARG A 130 -3.64 16.87 -19.18
CA ARG A 130 -2.96 17.72 -18.19
C ARG A 130 -1.79 17.03 -17.48
N LEU A 131 -1.62 15.72 -17.71
CA LEU A 131 -0.56 14.89 -17.12
C LEU A 131 0.41 14.39 -18.20
N ASP A 132 1.50 15.13 -18.43
CA ASP A 132 2.53 14.75 -19.39
C ASP A 132 3.66 13.99 -18.70
N LEU A 133 3.55 12.65 -18.67
CA LEU A 133 4.55 11.75 -18.08
C LEU A 133 5.94 11.82 -18.76
N THR A 134 6.05 12.47 -19.93
CA THR A 134 7.34 12.73 -20.60
C THR A 134 8.02 14.01 -20.11
N LYS A 135 7.31 14.84 -19.35
CA LYS A 135 7.79 16.11 -18.78
C LYS A 135 7.67 16.19 -17.26
N GLN A 136 6.83 15.36 -16.67
CA GLN A 136 6.55 15.31 -15.24
C GLN A 136 7.09 14.01 -14.65
N ALA A 137 7.92 14.12 -13.62
CA ALA A 137 8.49 12.98 -12.92
C ALA A 137 7.46 12.29 -12.00
N ILE A 138 7.74 11.04 -11.65
CA ILE A 138 7.04 10.26 -10.62
C ILE A 138 8.05 9.96 -9.50
N TRP A 139 7.72 10.30 -8.26
CA TRP A 139 8.61 10.05 -7.12
C TRP A 139 7.83 9.90 -5.81
N PHE A 140 8.51 9.36 -4.79
CA PHE A 140 8.04 9.43 -3.41
C PHE A 140 8.80 10.54 -2.69
N GLY A 141 8.08 11.52 -2.17
CA GLY A 141 8.64 12.68 -1.47
C GLY A 141 8.71 12.48 0.04
N THR A 142 8.94 13.58 0.76
CA THR A 142 9.08 13.59 2.23
C THR A 142 7.88 12.91 2.91
N PRO A 143 8.11 12.11 3.97
CA PRO A 143 7.01 11.53 4.74
C PRO A 143 6.13 12.60 5.39
N ASP A 144 4.83 12.58 5.09
CA ASP A 144 3.83 13.43 5.73
C ASP A 144 2.45 12.73 5.71
N ILE A 145 1.41 13.45 6.10
CA ILE A 145 0.00 13.08 5.96
C ILE A 145 -0.50 13.71 4.66
N ALA A 146 -0.97 12.89 3.71
CA ALA A 146 -1.35 13.34 2.38
C ALA A 146 -2.43 14.45 2.40
N GLU A 147 -3.39 14.36 3.33
CA GLU A 147 -4.46 15.34 3.55
C GLU A 147 -3.95 16.73 3.94
N ARG A 148 -2.69 16.86 4.37
CA ARG A 148 -2.04 18.13 4.73
C ARG A 148 -1.30 18.76 3.56
N VAL A 149 -1.13 18.06 2.44
CA VAL A 149 -0.36 18.57 1.30
C VAL A 149 -1.16 19.62 0.53
N ASP A 150 -0.52 20.76 0.27
CA ASP A 150 -1.04 21.85 -0.56
C ASP A 150 -0.17 22.08 -1.80
N ALA A 151 -0.59 22.98 -2.68
CA ALA A 151 0.15 23.33 -3.89
C ALA A 151 1.59 23.82 -3.61
N ARG A 152 1.84 24.52 -2.50
CA ARG A 152 3.17 25.04 -2.14
C ARG A 152 4.10 23.90 -1.74
N MET A 153 3.60 22.94 -0.97
CA MET A 153 4.36 21.74 -0.58
C MET A 153 4.71 20.90 -1.80
N ILE A 154 3.76 20.70 -2.72
CA ILE A 154 4.00 19.98 -3.98
C ILE A 154 5.11 20.64 -4.80
N ALA A 155 5.09 21.97 -4.93
CA ALA A 155 6.15 22.69 -5.64
C ALA A 155 7.53 22.51 -4.97
N GLY A 156 7.58 22.53 -3.63
CA GLY A 156 8.80 22.27 -2.86
C GLY A 156 9.34 20.84 -3.02
N GLU A 157 8.45 19.85 -3.02
CA GLU A 157 8.80 18.44 -3.29
C GLU A 157 9.31 18.23 -4.71
N ARG A 158 8.68 18.89 -5.69
CA ARG A 158 9.14 18.85 -7.09
C ARG A 158 10.54 19.42 -7.24
N GLN A 159 10.85 20.52 -6.55
CA GLN A 159 12.20 21.08 -6.56
C GLN A 159 13.21 20.10 -5.95
N ARG A 160 12.88 19.49 -4.80
CA ARG A 160 13.74 18.45 -4.19
C ARG A 160 13.99 17.27 -5.13
N ALA A 161 12.95 16.78 -5.80
CA ALA A 161 13.09 15.69 -6.78
C ALA A 161 14.00 16.09 -7.95
N THR A 162 13.89 17.34 -8.42
CA THR A 162 14.75 17.89 -9.48
C THR A 162 16.20 18.00 -9.02
N ASP A 163 16.45 18.51 -7.80
CA ASP A 163 17.78 18.65 -7.22
C ASP A 163 18.44 17.27 -6.97
N ALA A 164 17.63 16.25 -6.69
CA ALA A 164 18.06 14.86 -6.59
C ALA A 164 18.27 14.17 -7.96
N GLY A 165 18.05 14.89 -9.07
CA GLY A 165 18.25 14.37 -10.42
C GLY A 165 17.18 13.39 -10.90
N ILE A 166 16.02 13.34 -10.25
CA ILE A 166 14.89 12.51 -10.68
C ILE A 166 14.32 13.10 -11.98
N LYS A 167 14.18 12.26 -13.00
CA LYS A 167 13.77 12.66 -14.35
C LYS A 167 12.40 12.08 -14.72
N PRO A 168 11.64 12.74 -15.59
CA PRO A 168 10.49 12.15 -16.27
C PRO A 168 10.87 10.92 -17.11
N PHE A 169 9.88 10.10 -17.45
CA PHE A 169 10.09 8.93 -18.30
C PHE A 169 10.33 9.33 -19.75
N ALA A 170 11.13 8.52 -20.46
CA ALA A 170 11.28 8.67 -21.91
C ALA A 170 9.95 8.39 -22.62
N ARG A 171 9.70 9.08 -23.74
CA ARG A 171 8.49 8.93 -24.55
C ARG A 171 8.17 7.47 -24.88
N ALA A 172 9.15 6.69 -25.30
CA ALA A 172 8.97 5.27 -25.62
C ALA A 172 8.43 4.44 -24.43
N ALA A 173 8.85 4.73 -23.20
CA ALA A 173 8.35 4.05 -22.01
C ALA A 173 6.90 4.47 -21.69
N VAL A 174 6.58 5.76 -21.85
CA VAL A 174 5.21 6.27 -21.68
C VAL A 174 4.27 5.67 -22.72
N ASP A 175 4.67 5.66 -23.99
CA ASP A 175 3.88 5.10 -25.09
C ASP A 175 3.66 3.58 -24.89
N ALA A 176 4.68 2.85 -24.44
CA ALA A 176 4.55 1.43 -24.11
C ALA A 176 3.57 1.18 -22.95
N ALA A 177 3.67 1.94 -21.87
CA ALA A 177 2.77 1.83 -20.72
C ALA A 177 1.31 2.15 -21.08
N LEU A 178 1.10 3.18 -21.91
CA LEU A 178 -0.22 3.54 -22.44
C LEU A 178 -0.76 2.46 -23.38
N ALA A 179 0.08 1.86 -24.23
CA ALA A 179 -0.33 0.77 -25.11
C ALA A 179 -0.75 -0.48 -24.31
N ILE A 180 -0.06 -0.78 -23.21
CA ILE A 180 -0.44 -1.88 -22.30
C ILE A 180 -1.75 -1.57 -21.57
N GLY A 181 -1.96 -0.31 -21.15
CA GLY A 181 -3.20 0.12 -20.51
C GLY A 181 -4.40 0.18 -21.44
N GLY A 182 -4.17 0.44 -22.73
CA GLY A 182 -5.22 0.50 -23.72
C GLY A 182 -6.13 1.73 -23.55
N PRO A 183 -7.39 1.65 -24.00
CA PRO A 183 -8.29 2.79 -24.01
C PRO A 183 -8.72 3.20 -22.61
N ARG A 184 -9.24 4.44 -22.50
CA ARG A 184 -9.86 4.97 -21.28
C ARG A 184 -10.90 3.99 -20.73
N VAL A 185 -10.95 3.85 -19.40
CA VAL A 185 -11.99 3.09 -18.71
C VAL A 185 -13.02 4.04 -18.09
N ASP A 186 -14.30 3.77 -18.34
CA ASP A 186 -15.42 4.45 -17.70
C ASP A 186 -15.85 3.65 -16.46
N ALA A 187 -16.06 4.34 -15.34
CA ALA A 187 -16.54 3.74 -14.09
C ALA A 187 -17.67 4.60 -13.48
N PRO A 188 -18.65 3.98 -12.79
CA PRO A 188 -19.77 4.72 -12.18
C PRO A 188 -19.34 5.64 -11.01
N ASP A 189 -18.30 5.24 -10.29
CA ASP A 189 -17.67 5.98 -9.19
C ASP A 189 -16.29 5.36 -8.90
N VAL A 190 -15.59 5.88 -7.88
CA VAL A 190 -14.28 5.34 -7.45
C VAL A 190 -14.39 3.88 -7.02
N MET A 191 -15.49 3.46 -6.38
CA MET A 191 -15.64 2.07 -5.96
C MET A 191 -15.80 1.12 -7.14
N GLY A 192 -16.52 1.51 -8.18
CA GLY A 192 -16.60 0.78 -9.45
C GLY A 192 -15.24 0.64 -10.11
N LEU A 193 -14.44 1.72 -10.14
CA LEU A 193 -13.07 1.69 -10.65
C LEU A 193 -12.17 0.75 -9.82
N LEU A 194 -12.33 0.76 -8.50
CA LEU A 194 -11.55 -0.09 -7.59
C LEU A 194 -11.88 -1.58 -7.75
N ARG A 195 -13.16 -1.94 -7.90
CA ARG A 195 -13.61 -3.34 -8.02
C ARG A 195 -13.39 -3.93 -9.40
N GLY A 196 -13.43 -3.11 -10.44
CA GLY A 196 -13.12 -3.52 -11.80
C GLY A 196 -11.63 -3.44 -12.06
N GLU A 197 -11.21 -2.30 -12.58
CA GLU A 197 -9.86 -2.12 -13.14
C GLU A 197 -8.74 -2.34 -12.13
N VAL A 198 -8.83 -1.76 -10.94
CA VAL A 198 -7.75 -1.88 -9.93
C VAL A 198 -7.63 -3.31 -9.40
N LEU A 199 -8.75 -4.02 -9.23
CA LEU A 199 -8.72 -5.41 -8.80
C LEU A 199 -7.96 -6.29 -9.82
N ASP A 200 -8.19 -6.06 -11.11
CA ASP A 200 -7.46 -6.75 -12.17
C ASP A 200 -5.97 -6.41 -12.16
N LEU A 201 -5.62 -5.14 -11.90
CA LEU A 201 -4.22 -4.72 -11.74
C LEU A 201 -3.56 -5.37 -10.53
N LEU A 202 -4.25 -5.47 -9.39
CA LEU A 202 -3.76 -6.16 -8.20
C LEU A 202 -3.48 -7.62 -8.50
N LYS A 203 -4.44 -8.34 -9.10
CA LYS A 203 -4.29 -9.75 -9.47
C LYS A 203 -3.12 -9.96 -10.43
N ARG A 204 -2.90 -9.03 -11.36
CA ARG A 204 -1.86 -9.16 -12.40
C ARG A 204 -0.47 -8.77 -11.91
N TYR A 205 -0.34 -7.66 -11.19
CA TYR A 205 0.95 -7.04 -10.90
C TYR A 205 1.37 -7.15 -9.44
N ALA A 206 0.43 -7.38 -8.52
CA ALA A 206 0.69 -7.52 -7.09
C ALA A 206 -0.11 -8.70 -6.48
N PRO A 207 0.01 -9.94 -7.03
CA PRO A 207 -0.85 -11.07 -6.64
C PRO A 207 -0.69 -11.49 -5.17
N THR A 208 0.39 -11.08 -4.52
CA THR A 208 0.66 -11.30 -3.09
C THR A 208 -0.22 -10.45 -2.17
N GLN A 209 -0.95 -9.45 -2.72
CA GLN A 209 -1.87 -8.58 -2.00
C GLN A 209 -3.21 -9.24 -1.67
N THR A 210 -3.20 -10.46 -1.14
CA THR A 210 -4.40 -11.30 -0.96
C THR A 210 -5.49 -10.61 -0.16
N LEU A 211 -5.17 -10.02 0.99
CA LEU A 211 -6.15 -9.31 1.83
C LEU A 211 -6.80 -8.12 1.11
N ARG A 212 -6.05 -7.41 0.28
CA ARG A 212 -6.57 -6.27 -0.50
C ARG A 212 -7.46 -6.75 -1.63
N ILE A 213 -7.04 -7.80 -2.34
CA ILE A 213 -7.81 -8.47 -3.40
C ILE A 213 -9.15 -8.98 -2.83
N GLU A 214 -9.11 -9.78 -1.75
CA GLU A 214 -10.30 -10.33 -1.08
C GLU A 214 -11.23 -9.24 -0.52
N SER A 215 -10.67 -8.12 -0.07
CA SER A 215 -11.48 -6.99 0.41
C SER A 215 -12.26 -6.34 -0.72
N LEU A 216 -11.65 -6.15 -1.89
CA LEU A 216 -12.32 -5.57 -3.05
C LEU A 216 -13.35 -6.52 -3.67
N GLU A 217 -13.12 -7.84 -3.61
CA GLU A 217 -14.07 -8.84 -4.10
C GLU A 217 -15.35 -8.95 -3.27
N ARG A 218 -15.31 -8.57 -1.99
CA ARG A 218 -16.44 -8.71 -1.06
C ARG A 218 -17.37 -7.51 -0.97
N GLN A 219 -16.91 -6.34 -1.41
CA GLN A 219 -17.70 -5.11 -1.34
C GLN A 219 -18.70 -5.05 -2.49
#